data_AF-A0A8S9S3P9-F1
#
_entry.id   AF-A0A8S9S3P9-F1
#
_cell.length_a   1.000
_cell.length_b   1.000
_cell.length_c   1.000
_cell.angle_alpha   90.00
_cell.angle_beta   90.00
_cell.angle_gamma   90.00
#
_symmetry.space_group_name_H-M   'P 1'
#
loop_
_entity.id
_entity.type
_entity.pdbx_description
1 polymer ?
#
loop_
_entity_poly.entity_id
_entity_poly.type
_entity_poly.pdbx_seq_one_letter_code
_entity_poly.pdbx_strand_id
1 'polypeptide(L)'
;MAANGLPTLGRVKLCDLLPTEGLPSDSYKLAVSTLSQSLAQYSAAIIQFPSADAALLRSGLDSARLYFHQRDSYPSTNDSREWCKTSGYYSDPHSWQESYEYRPGLTFTEAAAASMEFPPSGLPDIFGLLGKASRLVLDAIGFYLNLRSSPFTEILDNVPLRSNEVSSSVLSVCCYARPSFHHHHNLAEDEQLLLYSDHDHQLDKSLISFVKSDKAGLHVRDMHGQWILVDVDLGPQEAVVYPGLALYQATAGYVSPAVYRTDLNSMQGSIEGRFSLAFKLMPKSMTNLSCSEMRAAGHGVDAQFLIPVSVDDFMQRPHSNDELFNRQTLQSFSVPQSQDGSMKQMKKRKKSDSRLKPLPPSKRLRLEAQRVLKERVQEIADKKGIKLRFCNPKDCESNHNTMNSPCAHIKMEIGWPQGVPFVHPHDLPNKAKIGFLETYEPGWSETHDMELSLSEAAQGNQHVT
;
A
#
# COMPACT_ATOMS: atom_id res chain seq x y z
N MET A 1 -35.71 -25.65 0.94
CA MET A 1 -34.56 -25.77 0.02
C MET A 1 -34.03 -24.37 -0.22
N ALA A 2 -32.98 -23.98 0.51
CA ALA A 2 -32.38 -22.66 0.38
C ALA A 2 -31.46 -22.69 -0.85
N ALA A 3 -31.68 -21.79 -1.79
CA ALA A 3 -30.70 -21.49 -2.82
C ALA A 3 -29.45 -20.96 -2.12
N ASN A 4 -28.38 -21.76 -2.08
CA ASN A 4 -27.06 -21.27 -1.73
C ASN A 4 -26.64 -20.30 -2.84
N GLY A 5 -26.97 -19.02 -2.67
CA GLY A 5 -26.54 -17.96 -3.57
C GLY A 5 -25.01 -17.92 -3.55
N LEU A 6 -24.39 -18.23 -4.68
CA LEU A 6 -22.97 -17.99 -4.89
C LEU A 6 -22.67 -16.52 -4.55
N PRO A 7 -21.53 -16.21 -3.89
CA PRO A 7 -21.16 -14.84 -3.61
C PRO A 7 -21.12 -14.04 -4.92
N THR A 8 -22.02 -13.07 -5.07
CA THR A 8 -22.11 -12.26 -6.28
C THR A 8 -21.16 -11.08 -6.15
N LEU A 9 -19.98 -11.18 -6.79
CA LEU A 9 -19.08 -10.05 -6.96
C LEU A 9 -19.83 -8.87 -7.60
N GLY A 10 -19.53 -7.65 -7.13
CA GLY A 10 -20.03 -6.43 -7.73
C GLY A 10 -19.55 -6.32 -9.18
N ARG A 11 -20.51 -6.15 -10.10
CA ARG A 11 -20.25 -5.93 -11.52
C ARG A 11 -20.50 -4.47 -11.85
N VAL A 12 -19.49 -3.80 -12.38
CA VAL A 12 -19.54 -2.37 -12.68
C VAL A 12 -19.12 -2.12 -14.13
N LYS A 13 -19.91 -1.33 -14.86
CA LYS A 13 -19.52 -0.92 -16.21
C LYS A 13 -18.47 0.17 -16.14
N LEU A 14 -17.44 0.04 -16.97
CA LEU A 14 -16.36 1.03 -17.01
C LEU A 14 -16.86 2.42 -17.42
N CYS A 15 -17.87 2.49 -18.28
CA CYS A 15 -18.49 3.76 -18.70
C CYS A 15 -19.16 4.51 -17.55
N ASP A 16 -19.65 3.78 -16.54
CA ASP A 16 -20.30 4.39 -15.37
C ASP A 16 -19.28 4.94 -14.36
N LEU A 17 -18.00 4.56 -14.49
CA LEU A 17 -16.88 5.09 -13.71
C LEU A 17 -16.16 6.26 -14.41
N LEU A 18 -16.65 6.72 -15.56
CA LEU A 18 -16.06 7.87 -16.25
C LEU A 18 -16.28 9.15 -15.43
N PRO A 19 -15.25 10.01 -15.30
CA PRO A 19 -15.42 11.29 -14.64
C PRO A 19 -16.42 12.14 -15.42
N THR A 20 -17.44 12.64 -14.72
CA THR A 20 -18.37 13.63 -15.25
C THR A 20 -17.94 15.02 -14.82
N GLU A 21 -17.85 15.96 -15.75
CA GLU A 21 -17.64 17.38 -15.42
C GLU A 21 -18.75 17.88 -14.48
N GLY A 22 -18.37 18.45 -13.34
CA GLY A 22 -19.31 18.94 -12.33
C GLY A 22 -19.69 17.91 -11.27
N LEU A 23 -20.95 17.89 -10.85
CA LEU A 23 -21.40 17.02 -9.75
C LEU A 23 -21.45 15.55 -10.20
N PRO A 24 -21.06 14.59 -9.34
CA PRO A 24 -21.12 13.17 -9.67
C PRO A 24 -22.56 12.74 -9.97
N SER A 25 -22.75 12.08 -11.11
CA SER A 25 -24.02 11.48 -11.52
C SER A 25 -24.45 10.35 -10.57
N ASP A 26 -25.74 10.02 -10.57
CA ASP A 26 -26.25 8.92 -9.74
C ASP A 26 -25.74 7.55 -10.20
N SER A 27 -25.54 7.37 -11.51
CA SER A 27 -24.91 6.17 -12.06
C SER A 27 -23.47 6.03 -11.57
N TYR A 28 -22.70 7.12 -11.53
CA TYR A 28 -21.34 7.12 -10.98
C TYR A 28 -21.34 6.76 -9.50
N LYS A 29 -22.19 7.39 -8.68
CA LYS A 29 -22.27 7.08 -7.23
C LYS A 29 -22.64 5.61 -6.98
N LEU A 30 -23.59 5.07 -7.74
CA LEU A 30 -23.99 3.67 -7.65
C LEU A 30 -22.85 2.73 -8.06
N ALA A 31 -22.16 3.04 -9.16
CA ALA A 31 -21.01 2.28 -9.64
C ALA A 31 -19.88 2.27 -8.61
N VAL A 32 -19.53 3.43 -8.04
CA VAL A 32 -18.52 3.56 -6.98
C VAL A 32 -18.92 2.78 -5.74
N SER A 33 -20.17 2.92 -5.26
CA SER A 33 -20.65 2.18 -4.10
C SER A 33 -20.58 0.66 -4.32
N THR A 34 -20.97 0.18 -5.51
CA THR A 34 -20.95 -1.24 -5.87
C THR A 34 -19.52 -1.78 -5.93
N LEU A 35 -18.61 -1.03 -6.56
CA LEU A 35 -17.19 -1.35 -6.63
C LEU A 35 -16.60 -1.45 -5.22
N SER A 36 -16.71 -0.39 -4.42
CA SER A 36 -16.12 -0.32 -3.09
C SER A 36 -16.69 -1.36 -2.14
N GLN A 37 -17.99 -1.63 -2.19
CA GLN A 37 -18.60 -2.69 -1.39
C GLN A 37 -18.07 -4.07 -1.78
N SER A 38 -17.91 -4.34 -3.08
CA SER A 38 -17.36 -5.61 -3.55
C SER A 38 -15.89 -5.78 -3.15
N LEU A 39 -15.08 -4.73 -3.31
CA LEU A 39 -13.67 -4.75 -2.88
C LEU A 39 -13.55 -4.91 -1.36
N ALA A 40 -14.43 -4.27 -0.58
CA ALA A 40 -14.47 -4.48 0.86
C ALA A 40 -14.81 -5.94 1.17
N GLN A 41 -15.93 -6.48 0.68
CA GLN A 41 -16.45 -7.80 1.05
C GLN A 41 -15.64 -8.98 0.51
N TYR A 42 -15.13 -8.85 -0.70
CA TYR A 42 -14.59 -9.98 -1.48
C TYR A 42 -13.16 -9.76 -1.94
N SER A 43 -12.55 -8.60 -1.62
CA SER A 43 -11.23 -8.18 -2.14
C SER A 43 -11.14 -8.22 -3.67
N ALA A 44 -12.28 -8.21 -4.37
CA ALA A 44 -12.35 -8.32 -5.81
C ALA A 44 -13.66 -7.70 -6.32
N ALA A 45 -13.67 -7.27 -7.57
CA ALA A 45 -14.86 -6.86 -8.30
C ALA A 45 -14.71 -7.23 -9.78
N ILE A 46 -15.79 -7.11 -10.55
CA ILE A 46 -15.79 -7.35 -11.99
C ILE A 46 -16.03 -6.02 -12.70
N ILE A 47 -15.14 -5.68 -13.63
CA ILE A 47 -15.29 -4.52 -14.51
C ILE A 47 -15.73 -4.98 -15.89
N GLN A 48 -16.83 -4.42 -16.36
CA GLN A 48 -17.40 -4.65 -17.67
C GLN A 48 -16.96 -3.54 -18.63
N PHE A 49 -16.15 -3.91 -19.61
CA PHE A 49 -15.67 -3.03 -20.67
C PHE A 49 -16.73 -2.82 -21.76
N PRO A 50 -16.64 -1.73 -22.54
CA PRO A 50 -17.42 -1.57 -23.76
C PRO A 50 -17.28 -2.76 -24.71
N SER A 51 -18.35 -3.07 -25.46
CA SER A 51 -18.36 -4.21 -26.39
C SER A 51 -17.31 -4.10 -27.50
N ALA A 52 -16.88 -2.89 -27.84
CA ALA A 52 -15.81 -2.63 -28.80
C ALA A 52 -14.45 -3.18 -28.33
N ASP A 53 -14.22 -3.24 -27.02
CA ASP A 53 -12.95 -3.66 -26.42
C ASP A 53 -12.87 -5.19 -26.20
N ALA A 54 -14.01 -5.90 -26.28
CA ALA A 54 -14.08 -7.34 -26.07
C ALA A 54 -13.22 -8.13 -27.07
N ALA A 55 -13.17 -7.68 -28.33
CA ALA A 55 -12.36 -8.31 -29.36
C ALA A 55 -10.87 -8.22 -29.04
N LEU A 56 -10.43 -7.10 -28.47
CA LEU A 56 -9.05 -6.88 -28.08
C LEU A 56 -8.62 -7.81 -26.94
N LEU A 57 -9.40 -7.87 -25.85
CA LEU A 57 -9.13 -8.78 -24.73
C LEU A 57 -9.08 -10.26 -25.15
N ARG A 58 -10.02 -10.68 -26.01
CA ARG A 58 -10.03 -12.04 -26.56
C ARG A 58 -8.80 -12.29 -27.43
N SER A 59 -8.46 -11.37 -28.34
CA SER A 59 -7.30 -11.51 -29.22
C SER A 59 -5.99 -11.61 -28.44
N GLY A 60 -5.89 -10.95 -27.29
CA GLY A 60 -4.74 -11.09 -26.39
C GLY A 60 -4.61 -12.50 -25.80
N LEU A 61 -5.71 -13.14 -25.40
CA LEU A 61 -5.70 -14.53 -24.93
C LEU A 61 -5.38 -15.52 -26.06
N ASP A 62 -5.95 -15.32 -27.25
CA ASP A 62 -5.65 -16.15 -28.43
C ASP A 62 -4.16 -16.03 -28.81
N SER A 63 -3.62 -14.81 -28.78
CA SER A 63 -2.20 -14.58 -29.00
C SER A 63 -1.32 -15.19 -27.92
N ALA A 64 -1.74 -15.17 -26.65
CA ALA A 64 -1.01 -15.80 -25.56
C ALA A 64 -0.87 -17.30 -25.82
N ARG A 65 -1.97 -17.94 -26.21
CA ARG A 65 -1.99 -19.37 -26.54
C ARG A 65 -1.02 -19.71 -27.66
N LEU A 66 -1.09 -18.98 -28.77
CA LEU A 66 -0.17 -19.18 -29.89
C LEU A 66 1.30 -19.00 -29.48
N TYR A 67 1.59 -17.95 -28.71
CA TYR A 67 2.93 -17.64 -28.23
C TYR A 67 3.53 -18.80 -27.41
N PHE A 68 2.82 -19.26 -26.38
CA PHE A 68 3.34 -20.33 -25.54
C PHE A 68 3.34 -21.69 -26.25
N HIS A 69 2.37 -21.99 -27.12
CA HIS A 69 2.35 -23.25 -27.86
C HIS A 69 3.55 -23.42 -28.80
N GLN A 70 4.02 -22.33 -29.42
CA GLN A 70 5.15 -22.35 -30.36
C GLN A 70 6.51 -22.40 -29.66
N ARG A 71 6.55 -22.18 -28.34
CA ARG A 71 7.78 -22.06 -27.58
C ARG A 71 8.17 -23.39 -26.95
N ASP A 72 9.43 -23.79 -27.16
CA ASP A 72 10.06 -24.89 -26.42
C ASP A 72 10.30 -24.46 -24.97
N SER A 73 10.07 -25.34 -24.00
CA SER A 73 10.31 -25.03 -22.58
C SER A 73 11.81 -24.91 -22.31
N TYR A 74 12.34 -23.68 -22.37
CA TYR A 74 13.74 -23.38 -22.08
C TYR A 74 14.02 -23.37 -20.57
N PRO A 75 15.23 -23.75 -20.13
CA PRO A 75 15.62 -23.63 -18.73
C PRO A 75 15.63 -22.16 -18.30
N SER A 76 15.24 -21.93 -17.05
CA SER A 76 15.15 -20.61 -16.41
C SER A 76 16.48 -19.86 -16.45
N THR A 77 16.55 -18.71 -17.12
CA THR A 77 17.67 -17.77 -16.97
C THR A 77 17.39 -16.90 -15.75
N ASN A 78 18.03 -17.23 -14.63
CA ASN A 78 17.86 -16.55 -13.35
C ASN A 78 18.74 -15.29 -13.28
N ASP A 79 18.53 -14.36 -14.21
CA ASP A 79 19.17 -13.05 -14.12
C ASP A 79 18.41 -12.19 -13.11
N SER A 80 19.15 -11.51 -12.24
CA SER A 80 18.63 -10.57 -11.23
C SER A 80 17.78 -9.49 -11.90
N ARG A 81 16.47 -9.71 -11.99
CA ARG A 81 15.51 -8.78 -12.62
C ARG A 81 15.30 -7.57 -11.73
N GLU A 82 15.69 -6.41 -12.23
CA GLU A 82 15.21 -5.16 -11.68
C GLU A 82 13.70 -5.05 -11.91
N TRP A 83 12.92 -4.88 -10.84
CA TRP A 83 11.45 -4.91 -10.86
C TRP A 83 10.81 -3.91 -11.84
N CYS A 84 11.55 -2.89 -12.26
CA CYS A 84 11.09 -1.81 -13.13
C CYS A 84 11.68 -1.81 -14.55
N LYS A 85 12.50 -2.80 -14.98
CA LYS A 85 13.23 -2.70 -16.27
C LYS A 85 13.07 -3.83 -17.29
N THR A 86 12.44 -4.94 -16.98
CA THR A 86 12.51 -6.11 -17.86
C THR A 86 11.16 -6.48 -18.47
N SER A 87 10.95 -6.13 -19.73
CA SER A 87 10.04 -6.90 -20.59
C SER A 87 10.73 -8.22 -20.96
N GLY A 88 9.97 -9.30 -21.13
CA GLY A 88 10.50 -10.57 -21.60
C GLY A 88 9.87 -11.79 -20.94
N TYR A 89 10.27 -12.96 -21.45
CA TYR A 89 9.80 -14.24 -20.97
C TYR A 89 10.47 -14.69 -19.66
N TYR A 90 9.72 -15.37 -18.80
CA TYR A 90 10.25 -16.21 -17.73
C TYR A 90 9.37 -17.44 -17.48
N SER A 91 9.95 -18.44 -16.84
CA SER A 91 9.25 -19.62 -16.35
C SER A 91 9.57 -19.84 -14.88
N ASP A 92 8.54 -20.12 -14.09
CA ASP A 92 8.64 -20.58 -12.71
C ASP A 92 8.17 -22.04 -12.64
N PRO A 93 9.11 -23.01 -12.60
CA PRO A 93 8.80 -24.42 -12.49
C PRO A 93 8.10 -24.80 -11.18
N HIS A 94 8.22 -24.01 -10.10
CA HIS A 94 7.58 -24.35 -8.83
C HIS A 94 6.09 -24.02 -8.82
N SER A 95 5.67 -22.98 -9.54
CA SER A 95 4.26 -22.60 -9.70
C SER A 95 3.62 -23.13 -10.99
N TRP A 96 4.35 -23.95 -11.78
CA TRP A 96 3.94 -24.43 -13.10
C TRP A 96 3.44 -23.29 -14.00
N GLN A 97 4.16 -22.16 -13.96
CA GLN A 97 3.78 -20.92 -14.63
C GLN A 97 4.87 -20.50 -15.63
N GLU A 98 4.47 -20.28 -16.88
CA GLU A 98 5.26 -19.55 -17.87
C GLU A 98 4.64 -18.15 -18.04
N SER A 99 5.46 -17.12 -18.26
CA SER A 99 4.97 -15.75 -18.34
C SER A 99 5.81 -14.87 -19.25
N TYR A 100 5.15 -13.95 -19.96
CA TYR A 100 5.80 -12.88 -20.71
C TYR A 100 5.40 -11.54 -20.11
N GLU A 101 6.36 -10.73 -19.68
CA GLU A 101 6.12 -9.40 -19.15
C GLU A 101 6.30 -8.33 -20.23
N TYR A 102 5.35 -7.42 -20.33
CA TYR A 102 5.38 -6.29 -21.25
C TYR A 102 5.31 -4.97 -20.49
N ARG A 103 6.26 -4.08 -20.77
CA ARG A 103 6.33 -2.70 -20.28
C ARG A 103 6.59 -1.76 -21.46
N PRO A 104 5.71 -0.78 -21.74
CA PRO A 104 5.98 0.23 -22.75
C PRO A 104 7.11 1.16 -22.31
N GLY A 105 7.83 1.72 -23.29
CA GLY A 105 9.00 2.57 -23.08
C GLY A 105 10.29 1.96 -23.63
N LEU A 106 11.43 2.64 -23.43
CA LEU A 106 12.72 2.15 -23.92
C LEU A 106 13.28 1.05 -23.01
N THR A 107 12.85 -0.19 -23.23
CA THR A 107 13.49 -1.38 -22.65
C THR A 107 14.68 -1.80 -23.53
N PHE A 108 15.63 -0.89 -23.75
CA PHE A 108 16.84 -1.20 -24.53
C PHE A 108 17.86 -1.88 -23.61
N THR A 109 17.74 -3.20 -23.44
CA THR A 109 18.87 -4.02 -23.00
C THR A 109 19.55 -4.61 -24.23
N GLU A 110 20.87 -4.61 -24.25
CA GLU A 110 21.71 -5.18 -25.31
C GLU A 110 21.36 -6.67 -25.59
N ALA A 111 20.79 -7.37 -24.60
CA ALA A 111 20.25 -8.72 -24.69
C ALA A 111 18.92 -8.83 -25.49
N ALA A 112 18.02 -7.84 -25.41
CA ALA A 112 16.74 -7.86 -26.13
C ALA A 112 16.91 -7.61 -27.64
N ALA A 113 18.00 -6.94 -28.04
CA ALA A 113 18.39 -6.81 -29.45
C ALA A 113 19.01 -8.10 -30.02
N ALA A 114 19.54 -8.98 -29.15
CA ALA A 114 20.21 -10.22 -29.54
C ALA A 114 19.24 -11.41 -29.69
N SER A 115 18.14 -11.44 -28.95
CA SER A 115 17.07 -12.43 -29.12
C SER A 115 15.98 -11.87 -30.03
N MET A 116 15.81 -12.45 -31.21
CA MET A 116 14.68 -12.21 -32.11
C MET A 116 13.39 -12.83 -31.52
N GLU A 117 12.97 -12.39 -30.33
CA GLU A 117 11.79 -12.87 -29.63
C GLU A 117 10.57 -12.01 -30.02
N PHE A 118 9.57 -12.64 -30.62
CA PHE A 118 8.32 -11.96 -30.97
C PHE A 118 7.34 -12.06 -29.78
N PRO A 119 6.98 -10.93 -29.13
CA PRO A 119 6.00 -10.95 -28.05
C PRO A 119 4.61 -11.38 -28.56
N PRO A 120 3.70 -11.79 -27.65
CA PRO A 120 2.28 -11.81 -27.96
C PRO A 120 1.82 -10.49 -28.61
N SER A 121 0.90 -10.60 -29.57
CA SER A 121 0.36 -9.47 -30.32
C SER A 121 -0.66 -8.67 -29.50
N GLY A 122 -0.81 -7.38 -29.82
CA GLY A 122 -1.83 -6.50 -29.22
C GLY A 122 -1.54 -6.02 -27.80
N LEU A 123 -0.38 -6.35 -27.22
CA LEU A 123 -0.01 -5.92 -25.87
C LEU A 123 0.00 -4.40 -25.65
N PRO A 124 0.47 -3.54 -26.59
CA PRO A 124 0.42 -2.10 -26.40
C PRO A 124 -1.02 -1.57 -26.23
N ASP A 125 -1.96 -2.07 -27.03
CA ASP A 125 -3.36 -1.65 -27.00
C ASP A 125 -4.06 -2.16 -25.74
N ILE A 126 -3.81 -3.42 -25.35
CA ILE A 126 -4.34 -4.00 -24.11
C ILE A 126 -3.80 -3.25 -22.89
N PHE A 127 -2.51 -2.91 -22.90
CA PHE A 127 -1.88 -2.13 -21.84
C PHE A 127 -2.55 -0.76 -21.71
N GLY A 128 -2.78 -0.06 -22.83
CA GLY A 128 -3.46 1.23 -22.84
C GLY A 128 -4.90 1.14 -22.29
N LEU A 129 -5.65 0.12 -22.72
CA LEU A 129 -7.01 -0.14 -22.26
C LEU A 129 -7.08 -0.38 -20.75
N LEU A 130 -6.29 -1.33 -20.25
CA LEU A 130 -6.30 -1.73 -18.82
C LEU A 130 -5.68 -0.64 -17.93
N GLY A 131 -4.69 0.09 -18.42
CA GLY A 131 -4.11 1.24 -17.73
C GLY A 131 -5.10 2.39 -17.56
N LYS A 132 -5.90 2.69 -18.59
CA LYS A 132 -7.00 3.66 -18.48
C LYS A 132 -8.05 3.19 -17.47
N ALA A 133 -8.48 1.93 -17.56
CA ALA A 133 -9.48 1.39 -16.66
C ALA A 133 -9.03 1.40 -15.20
N SER A 134 -7.75 1.10 -14.95
CA SER A 134 -7.17 1.09 -13.60
C SER A 134 -7.15 2.47 -12.96
N ARG A 135 -6.91 3.53 -13.75
CA ARG A 135 -6.99 4.91 -13.26
C ARG A 135 -8.41 5.29 -12.86
N LEU A 136 -9.41 4.91 -13.68
CA LEU A 136 -10.82 5.15 -13.36
C LEU A 136 -11.26 4.43 -12.07
N VAL A 137 -10.84 3.17 -11.90
CA VAL A 137 -11.08 2.41 -10.65
C VAL A 137 -10.40 3.08 -9.46
N LEU A 138 -9.18 3.58 -9.63
CA LEU A 138 -8.43 4.22 -8.57
C LEU A 138 -9.03 5.58 -8.16
N ASP A 139 -9.51 6.36 -9.13
CA ASP A 139 -10.26 7.61 -8.89
C ASP A 139 -11.59 7.33 -8.19
N ALA A 140 -12.30 6.26 -8.59
CA ALA A 140 -13.52 5.81 -7.92
C ALA A 140 -13.29 5.43 -6.44
N ILE A 141 -12.19 4.73 -6.15
CA ILE A 141 -11.77 4.43 -4.77
C ILE A 141 -11.43 5.72 -4.02
N GLY A 142 -10.69 6.64 -4.63
CA GLY A 142 -10.39 7.95 -4.04
C GLY A 142 -11.66 8.74 -3.69
N PHE A 143 -12.64 8.74 -4.59
CA PHE A 143 -13.95 9.35 -4.37
C PHE A 143 -14.70 8.69 -3.20
N TYR A 144 -14.74 7.35 -3.15
CA TYR A 144 -15.40 6.62 -2.05
C TYR A 144 -14.77 6.94 -0.69
N LEU A 145 -13.45 7.10 -0.66
CA LEU A 145 -12.69 7.49 0.53
C LEU A 145 -12.77 9.00 0.82
N ASN A 146 -13.59 9.77 0.10
CA ASN A 146 -13.69 11.23 0.25
C ASN A 146 -12.34 11.96 0.14
N LEU A 147 -11.42 11.42 -0.68
CA LEU A 147 -10.15 12.08 -0.96
C LEU A 147 -10.40 13.27 -1.88
N ARG A 148 -9.61 14.34 -1.68
CA ARG A 148 -9.68 15.52 -2.53
C ARG A 148 -8.88 15.30 -3.81
N SER A 149 -9.29 15.97 -4.89
CA SER A 149 -8.53 16.00 -6.14
C SER A 149 -8.31 14.60 -6.74
N SER A 150 -7.22 14.40 -7.48
CA SER A 150 -6.79 13.13 -8.06
C SER A 150 -5.64 12.52 -7.22
N PRO A 151 -5.95 11.91 -6.05
CA PRO A 151 -5.00 11.70 -4.94
C PRO A 151 -3.81 10.80 -5.27
N PHE A 152 -3.95 9.94 -6.27
CA PHE A 152 -2.91 8.99 -6.66
C PHE A 152 -2.12 9.42 -7.90
N THR A 153 -2.47 10.53 -8.54
CA THR A 153 -1.83 10.95 -9.80
C THR A 153 -0.33 11.16 -9.63
N GLU A 154 0.09 11.72 -8.49
CA GLU A 154 1.49 12.02 -8.21
C GLU A 154 2.38 10.79 -8.07
N ILE A 155 1.81 9.60 -7.81
CA ILE A 155 2.55 8.34 -7.66
C ILE A 155 2.45 7.45 -8.90
N LEU A 156 1.76 7.89 -9.95
CA LEU A 156 1.61 7.13 -11.20
C LEU A 156 2.57 7.64 -12.30
N ASP A 157 2.81 6.78 -13.29
CA ASP A 157 3.50 7.17 -14.52
C ASP A 157 2.70 8.25 -15.28
N ASN A 158 3.38 9.04 -16.11
CA ASN A 158 2.71 9.98 -17.01
C ASN A 158 2.02 9.22 -18.17
N VAL A 159 0.90 9.75 -18.67
CA VAL A 159 0.24 9.25 -19.87
C VAL A 159 0.09 10.42 -20.85
N PRO A 160 0.83 10.45 -21.97
CA PRO A 160 1.85 9.47 -22.38
C PRO A 160 3.12 9.51 -21.50
N LEU A 161 3.91 8.42 -21.54
CA LEU A 161 5.22 8.36 -20.89
C LEU A 161 6.16 9.44 -21.46
N ARG A 162 7.10 9.94 -20.66
CA ARG A 162 8.11 10.87 -21.17
C ARG A 162 9.16 10.12 -21.98
N SER A 163 9.89 10.84 -22.83
CA SER A 163 11.02 10.28 -23.58
C SER A 163 12.03 9.63 -22.63
N ASN A 164 12.49 8.43 -22.97
CA ASN A 164 13.43 7.61 -22.19
C ASN A 164 12.91 7.09 -20.85
N GLU A 165 11.60 7.16 -20.57
CA GLU A 165 10.99 6.48 -19.44
C GLU A 165 10.48 5.08 -19.86
N VAL A 166 10.57 4.14 -18.92
CA VAL A 166 9.90 2.83 -18.98
C VAL A 166 8.75 2.85 -17.99
N SER A 167 7.61 2.30 -18.39
CA SER A 167 6.47 2.16 -17.50
C SER A 167 6.81 1.35 -16.26
N SER A 168 6.45 1.90 -15.10
CA SER A 168 6.47 1.21 -13.81
C SER A 168 5.36 0.16 -13.72
N SER A 169 4.28 0.32 -14.48
CA SER A 169 3.21 -0.68 -14.64
C SER A 169 3.57 -1.78 -15.65
N VAL A 170 3.02 -2.98 -15.48
CA VAL A 170 3.33 -4.17 -16.30
C VAL A 170 2.08 -4.89 -16.75
N LEU A 171 2.10 -5.40 -17.97
CA LEU A 171 1.14 -6.39 -18.48
C LEU A 171 1.84 -7.74 -18.58
N SER A 172 1.40 -8.70 -17.78
CA SER A 172 1.89 -10.07 -17.78
C SER A 172 0.92 -10.97 -18.57
N VAL A 173 1.47 -11.75 -19.48
CA VAL A 173 0.75 -12.82 -20.18
C VAL A 173 1.20 -14.13 -19.57
N CYS A 174 0.29 -14.87 -18.95
CA CYS A 174 0.64 -16.08 -18.20
C CYS A 174 0.04 -17.34 -18.86
N CYS A 175 0.79 -18.43 -18.80
CA CYS A 175 0.35 -19.79 -19.08
C CYS A 175 0.57 -20.64 -17.84
N TYR A 176 -0.43 -21.42 -17.45
CA TYR A 176 -0.41 -22.28 -16.27
C TYR A 176 -0.62 -23.74 -16.65
N ALA A 177 0.10 -24.63 -15.99
CA ALA A 177 -0.07 -26.09 -16.07
C ALA A 177 -0.03 -26.64 -17.52
N ARG A 178 0.93 -26.15 -18.33
CA ARG A 178 1.18 -26.68 -19.68
C ARG A 178 1.74 -28.12 -19.60
N PRO A 179 1.38 -29.04 -20.51
CA PRO A 179 1.88 -30.42 -20.49
C PRO A 179 3.40 -30.61 -20.51
N SER A 180 4.16 -29.61 -20.95
CA SER A 180 5.62 -29.61 -20.87
C SER A 180 6.14 -29.74 -19.43
N PHE A 181 5.40 -29.26 -18.42
CA PHE A 181 5.73 -29.50 -17.01
C PHE A 181 5.56 -30.96 -16.59
N HIS A 182 4.57 -31.68 -17.16
CA HIS A 182 4.30 -33.08 -16.85
C HIS A 182 5.38 -34.05 -17.38
N HIS A 183 6.00 -33.73 -18.52
CA HIS A 183 7.09 -34.57 -19.08
C HIS A 183 8.36 -34.58 -18.21
N HIS A 184 8.62 -33.52 -17.45
CA HIS A 184 9.75 -33.48 -16.51
C HIS A 184 9.48 -34.25 -15.21
N HIS A 185 8.22 -34.41 -14.81
CA HIS A 185 7.84 -35.04 -13.54
C HIS A 185 7.62 -36.55 -13.62
N ASN A 186 7.33 -37.14 -14.79
CA ASN A 186 7.14 -38.58 -14.94
C ASN A 186 8.41 -39.44 -14.68
N LEU A 187 9.55 -38.81 -14.35
CA LEU A 187 10.78 -39.48 -13.92
C LEU A 187 11.04 -39.39 -12.40
N ALA A 188 10.24 -38.64 -11.66
CA ALA A 188 10.44 -38.40 -10.23
C ALA A 188 9.13 -38.59 -9.43
N GLU A 189 8.86 -39.86 -9.11
CA GLU A 189 8.14 -40.36 -7.93
C GLU A 189 6.74 -39.78 -7.59
N ASP A 190 5.74 -40.63 -7.78
CA ASP A 190 4.32 -40.54 -7.40
C ASP A 190 4.03 -40.35 -5.89
N GLU A 191 5.02 -40.13 -5.02
CA GLU A 191 4.83 -40.04 -3.55
C GLU A 191 5.07 -38.64 -2.95
N GLN A 192 5.53 -37.64 -3.71
CA GLN A 192 5.75 -36.27 -3.19
C GLN A 192 4.58 -35.28 -3.44
N LEU A 193 3.55 -35.70 -4.17
CA LEU A 193 2.42 -34.85 -4.62
C LEU A 193 1.50 -34.31 -3.50
N LEU A 194 1.67 -34.75 -2.24
CA LEU A 194 0.84 -34.30 -1.11
C LEU A 194 1.59 -33.44 -0.08
N LEU A 195 2.93 -33.32 -0.16
CA LEU A 195 3.73 -32.64 0.86
C LEU A 195 4.13 -31.19 0.51
N TYR A 196 3.85 -30.73 -0.70
CA TYR A 196 4.22 -29.39 -1.18
C TYR A 196 3.01 -28.47 -1.50
N SER A 197 1.79 -28.87 -1.12
CA SER A 197 0.56 -28.12 -1.42
C SER A 197 0.22 -27.01 -0.42
N ASP A 198 1.22 -26.33 0.14
CA ASP A 198 0.99 -24.97 0.64
C ASP A 198 1.38 -24.03 -0.50
N HIS A 199 0.51 -23.94 -1.52
CA HIS A 199 0.65 -22.90 -2.53
C HIS A 199 0.57 -21.57 -1.81
N ASP A 200 1.75 -20.97 -1.55
CA ASP A 200 1.91 -19.68 -0.90
C ASP A 200 0.90 -18.71 -1.49
N HIS A 201 -0.03 -18.26 -0.65
CA HIS A 201 -1.05 -17.32 -1.07
C HIS A 201 -0.37 -16.04 -1.53
N GLN A 202 -0.70 -15.58 -2.72
CA GLN A 202 0.01 -14.47 -3.34
C GLN A 202 -0.60 -13.14 -2.93
N LEU A 203 0.27 -12.18 -2.65
CA LEU A 203 -0.06 -10.76 -2.53
C LEU A 203 0.59 -10.03 -3.70
N ASP A 204 -0.16 -9.12 -4.32
CA ASP A 204 0.41 -8.27 -5.36
C ASP A 204 0.97 -6.98 -4.76
N LYS A 205 2.10 -6.51 -5.26
CA LYS A 205 2.72 -5.24 -4.83
C LYS A 205 2.14 -4.01 -5.55
N SER A 206 1.18 -4.23 -6.45
CA SER A 206 0.52 -3.19 -7.23
C SER A 206 -0.37 -2.26 -6.40
N LEU A 207 -0.85 -1.19 -7.02
CA LEU A 207 -1.99 -0.43 -6.53
C LEU A 207 -3.29 -1.20 -6.83
N ILE A 208 -3.48 -1.54 -8.10
CA ILE A 208 -4.64 -2.25 -8.63
C ILE A 208 -4.17 -3.24 -9.68
N SER A 209 -4.81 -4.40 -9.74
CA SER A 209 -4.54 -5.41 -10.77
C SER A 209 -5.82 -5.84 -11.47
N PHE A 210 -5.73 -5.99 -12.79
CA PHE A 210 -6.78 -6.52 -13.66
C PHE A 210 -6.36 -7.88 -14.18
N VAL A 211 -7.26 -8.86 -14.12
CA VAL A 211 -7.03 -10.19 -14.67
C VAL A 211 -8.19 -10.60 -15.57
N LYS A 212 -7.84 -10.97 -16.81
CA LYS A 212 -8.72 -11.65 -17.76
C LYS A 212 -8.14 -13.02 -18.05
N SER A 213 -8.95 -14.06 -17.91
CA SER A 213 -8.54 -15.44 -18.16
C SER A 213 -9.42 -16.12 -19.19
N ASP A 214 -8.91 -17.19 -19.82
CA ASP A 214 -9.67 -18.04 -20.73
C ASP A 214 -10.47 -19.14 -20.00
N LYS A 215 -9.98 -19.56 -18.82
CA LYS A 215 -10.59 -20.56 -17.94
C LYS A 215 -10.62 -20.06 -16.50
N ALA A 216 -11.61 -20.53 -15.76
CA ALA A 216 -11.73 -20.28 -14.32
C ALA A 216 -10.54 -20.91 -13.55
N GLY A 217 -10.17 -20.31 -12.43
CA GLY A 217 -9.14 -20.83 -11.54
C GLY A 217 -8.57 -19.80 -10.57
N LEU A 218 -8.86 -18.50 -10.77
CA LEU A 218 -8.44 -17.45 -9.86
C LEU A 218 -9.33 -17.45 -8.62
N HIS A 219 -8.70 -17.67 -7.47
CA HIS A 219 -9.37 -17.57 -6.17
C HIS A 219 -8.84 -16.38 -5.39
N VAL A 220 -9.73 -15.69 -4.69
CA VAL A 220 -9.40 -14.58 -3.79
C VAL A 220 -9.96 -14.89 -2.41
N ARG A 221 -9.28 -14.46 -1.34
CA ARG A 221 -9.83 -14.51 0.02
C ARG A 221 -10.79 -13.34 0.25
N ASP A 222 -12.01 -13.67 0.66
CA ASP A 222 -13.00 -12.69 1.12
C ASP A 222 -12.67 -12.14 2.52
N MET A 223 -13.49 -11.22 3.03
CA MET A 223 -13.31 -10.66 4.40
C MET A 223 -13.39 -11.70 5.53
N HIS A 224 -13.99 -12.85 5.27
CA HIS A 224 -14.11 -13.94 6.23
C HIS A 224 -12.96 -14.96 6.08
N GLY A 225 -11.99 -14.68 5.21
CA GLY A 225 -10.86 -15.55 4.92
C GLY A 225 -11.22 -16.77 4.06
N GLN A 226 -12.42 -16.80 3.48
CA GLN A 226 -12.88 -17.88 2.61
C GLN A 226 -12.37 -17.68 1.19
N TRP A 227 -11.96 -18.78 0.55
CA TRP A 227 -11.57 -18.76 -0.85
C TRP A 227 -12.81 -18.73 -1.74
N ILE A 228 -12.92 -17.68 -2.56
CA ILE A 228 -13.97 -17.53 -3.57
C ILE A 228 -13.36 -17.60 -4.97
N LEU A 229 -13.98 -18.35 -5.88
CA LEU A 229 -13.61 -18.40 -7.28
C LEU A 229 -14.16 -17.16 -7.99
N VAL A 230 -13.29 -16.28 -8.49
CA VAL A 230 -13.69 -14.93 -8.96
C VAL A 230 -13.82 -14.81 -10.47
N ASP A 231 -13.35 -15.80 -11.23
CA ASP A 231 -13.30 -15.78 -12.70
C ASP A 231 -14.15 -16.87 -13.39
N VAL A 232 -15.11 -17.47 -12.67
CA VAL A 232 -15.97 -18.56 -13.19
C VAL A 232 -16.94 -18.11 -14.29
N ASP A 233 -17.57 -16.94 -14.12
CA ASP A 233 -18.63 -16.43 -14.99
C ASP A 233 -18.25 -15.09 -15.63
N LEU A 234 -17.02 -14.99 -16.15
CA LEU A 234 -16.57 -13.79 -16.86
C LEU A 234 -17.06 -13.79 -18.30
N GLY A 235 -17.84 -12.78 -18.64
CA GLY A 235 -18.18 -12.46 -20.02
C GLY A 235 -16.95 -12.08 -20.87
N PRO A 236 -17.11 -12.00 -22.20
CA PRO A 236 -16.02 -11.66 -23.13
C PRO A 236 -15.46 -10.24 -22.94
N GLN A 237 -16.23 -9.37 -22.30
CA GLN A 237 -15.89 -7.97 -22.02
C GLN A 237 -15.67 -7.73 -20.52
N GLU A 238 -15.49 -8.78 -19.72
CA GLU A 238 -15.36 -8.66 -18.27
C GLU A 238 -13.97 -9.08 -17.82
N ALA A 239 -13.39 -8.34 -16.88
CA ALA A 239 -12.17 -8.72 -16.18
C ALA A 239 -12.36 -8.54 -14.68
N VAL A 240 -11.64 -9.35 -13.90
CA VAL A 240 -11.58 -9.21 -12.45
C VAL A 240 -10.62 -8.06 -12.12
N VAL A 241 -10.99 -7.24 -11.15
CA VAL A 241 -10.12 -6.23 -10.57
C VAL A 241 -9.95 -6.48 -9.08
N TYR A 242 -8.74 -6.33 -8.56
CA TYR A 242 -8.45 -6.46 -7.14
C TYR A 242 -7.33 -5.49 -6.68
N PRO A 243 -7.34 -5.07 -5.40
CA PRO A 243 -6.36 -4.15 -4.85
C PRO A 243 -5.06 -4.86 -4.45
N GLY A 244 -3.93 -4.15 -4.58
CA GLY A 244 -2.62 -4.63 -4.15
C GLY A 244 -2.10 -3.90 -2.91
N LEU A 245 -0.91 -4.31 -2.46
CA LEU A 245 -0.27 -3.82 -1.24
C LEU A 245 0.11 -2.34 -1.30
N ALA A 246 0.47 -1.81 -2.47
CA ALA A 246 0.80 -0.39 -2.58
C ALA A 246 -0.45 0.47 -2.31
N LEU A 247 -1.64 -0.01 -2.70
CA LEU A 247 -2.88 0.71 -2.41
C LEU A 247 -3.25 0.60 -0.94
N TYR A 248 -3.08 -0.57 -0.33
CA TYR A 248 -3.21 -0.74 1.11
C TYR A 248 -2.31 0.26 1.86
N GLN A 249 -1.05 0.39 1.46
CA GLN A 249 -0.12 1.34 2.04
C GLN A 249 -0.53 2.81 1.80
N ALA A 250 -0.94 3.16 0.58
CA ALA A 250 -1.33 4.53 0.22
C ALA A 250 -2.66 4.96 0.89
N THR A 251 -3.51 4.00 1.23
CA THR A 251 -4.81 4.23 1.87
C THR A 251 -4.77 3.99 3.38
N ALA A 252 -3.60 3.91 4.02
CA ALA A 252 -3.47 3.65 5.46
C ALA A 252 -4.23 2.40 5.95
N GLY A 253 -4.37 1.39 5.09
CA GLY A 253 -5.09 0.15 5.37
C GLY A 253 -6.61 0.18 5.18
N TYR A 254 -7.19 1.29 4.72
CA TYR A 254 -8.64 1.39 4.47
C TYR A 254 -9.09 0.52 3.29
N VAL A 255 -8.18 0.22 2.36
CA VAL A 255 -8.42 -0.76 1.30
C VAL A 255 -7.53 -1.97 1.55
N SER A 256 -8.15 -3.10 1.92
CA SER A 256 -7.43 -4.36 2.14
C SER A 256 -6.86 -4.90 0.82
N PRO A 257 -5.62 -5.43 0.79
CA PRO A 257 -5.08 -6.05 -0.40
C PRO A 257 -5.73 -7.40 -0.63
N ALA A 258 -5.85 -7.82 -1.89
CA ALA A 258 -6.33 -9.15 -2.20
C ALA A 258 -5.23 -10.19 -1.99
N VAL A 259 -5.56 -11.21 -1.19
CA VAL A 259 -4.82 -12.46 -1.14
C VAL A 259 -5.42 -13.39 -2.17
N TYR A 260 -4.64 -13.82 -3.15
CA TYR A 260 -5.12 -14.64 -4.26
C TYR A 260 -4.29 -15.90 -4.45
N ARG A 261 -4.85 -16.86 -5.17
CA ARG A 261 -4.15 -18.05 -5.67
C ARG A 261 -4.76 -18.49 -6.98
N THR A 262 -3.98 -19.19 -7.80
CA THR A 262 -4.49 -19.86 -8.99
C THR A 262 -4.58 -21.35 -8.70
N ASP A 263 -5.78 -21.91 -8.77
CA ASP A 263 -5.98 -23.36 -8.58
C ASP A 263 -5.70 -24.09 -9.89
N LEU A 264 -4.67 -24.93 -9.86
CA LEU A 264 -4.20 -25.73 -10.99
C LEU A 264 -4.83 -27.13 -11.02
N ASN A 265 -5.48 -27.56 -9.93
CA ASN A 265 -5.99 -28.93 -9.80
C ASN A 265 -7.17 -29.17 -10.75
N SER A 266 -8.00 -28.16 -10.97
CA SER A 266 -9.09 -28.21 -11.95
C SER A 266 -8.60 -28.31 -13.41
N MET A 267 -7.30 -28.12 -13.67
CA MET A 267 -6.69 -28.16 -15.01
C MET A 267 -6.06 -29.51 -15.35
N GLN A 268 -6.10 -30.50 -14.43
CA GLN A 268 -5.62 -31.86 -14.68
C GLN A 268 -6.38 -32.48 -15.87
N GLY A 269 -5.68 -32.69 -16.99
CA GLY A 269 -6.24 -33.24 -18.24
C GLY A 269 -6.44 -32.22 -19.38
N SER A 270 -6.21 -30.93 -19.14
CA SER A 270 -6.23 -29.92 -20.20
C SER A 270 -4.95 -29.95 -21.02
N ILE A 271 -5.03 -30.31 -22.30
CA ILE A 271 -3.89 -30.38 -23.23
C ILE A 271 -3.23 -29.01 -23.44
N GLU A 272 -3.94 -27.91 -23.17
CA GLU A 272 -3.50 -26.55 -23.51
C GLU A 272 -3.16 -25.67 -22.29
N GLY A 273 -3.33 -26.16 -21.06
CA GLY A 273 -3.19 -25.31 -19.86
C GLY A 273 -4.26 -24.20 -19.74
N ARG A 274 -4.02 -23.23 -18.84
CA ARG A 274 -4.85 -22.01 -18.63
C ARG A 274 -4.05 -20.76 -19.02
N PHE A 275 -4.67 -19.80 -19.69
CA PHE A 275 -4.05 -18.55 -20.09
C PHE A 275 -4.71 -17.35 -19.41
N SER A 276 -3.90 -16.35 -19.05
CA SER A 276 -4.42 -15.09 -18.52
C SER A 276 -3.60 -13.89 -18.94
N LEU A 277 -4.29 -12.76 -19.07
CA LEU A 277 -3.72 -11.42 -19.14
C LEU A 277 -3.86 -10.78 -17.76
N ALA A 278 -2.75 -10.37 -17.15
CA ALA A 278 -2.72 -9.73 -15.85
C ALA A 278 -2.02 -8.36 -15.96
N PHE A 279 -2.78 -7.28 -15.86
CA PHE A 279 -2.24 -5.93 -15.81
C PHE A 279 -2.10 -5.48 -14.36
N LYS A 280 -0.94 -4.94 -14.01
CA LYS A 280 -0.64 -4.42 -12.68
C LYS A 280 -0.31 -2.94 -12.76
N LEU A 281 -1.17 -2.09 -12.21
CA LEU A 281 -0.92 -0.67 -12.06
C LEU A 281 0.05 -0.47 -10.89
N MET A 282 1.29 -0.10 -11.19
CA MET A 282 2.33 0.06 -10.17
C MET A 282 2.58 1.54 -9.87
N PRO A 283 2.96 1.89 -8.63
CA PRO A 283 3.48 3.21 -8.35
C PRO A 283 4.84 3.42 -9.04
N LYS A 284 5.17 4.66 -9.40
CA LYS A 284 6.43 4.98 -10.06
C LYS A 284 7.61 4.89 -9.10
N SER A 285 8.73 4.35 -9.57
CA SER A 285 9.90 3.98 -8.75
C SER A 285 10.47 5.14 -7.92
N MET A 286 10.55 6.34 -8.49
CA MET A 286 11.15 7.54 -7.85
C MET A 286 10.16 8.32 -6.97
N THR A 287 9.15 7.67 -6.39
CA THR A 287 8.20 8.31 -5.48
C THR A 287 8.09 7.63 -4.13
N ASN A 288 7.32 8.24 -3.24
CA ASN A 288 7.03 7.71 -1.92
C ASN A 288 5.53 7.41 -1.79
N LEU A 289 5.20 6.29 -1.15
CA LEU A 289 3.85 5.99 -0.68
C LEU A 289 3.62 6.73 0.65
N SER A 290 2.69 7.68 0.66
CA SER A 290 2.36 8.53 1.81
C SER A 290 0.85 8.57 2.02
N CYS A 291 0.43 8.62 3.28
CA CYS A 291 -0.98 8.78 3.67
C CYS A 291 -1.37 10.25 3.90
N SER A 292 -0.74 11.20 3.19
CA SER A 292 -1.06 12.63 3.29
C SER A 292 -2.50 12.92 2.89
N GLU A 293 -2.95 12.35 1.77
CA GLU A 293 -4.32 12.53 1.27
C GLU A 293 -5.36 11.95 2.23
N MET A 294 -5.07 10.79 2.84
CA MET A 294 -5.93 10.19 3.86
C MET A 294 -6.10 11.15 5.06
N ARG A 295 -4.99 11.72 5.57
CA ARG A 295 -5.04 12.70 6.68
C ARG A 295 -5.76 13.98 6.28
N ALA A 296 -5.53 14.48 5.06
CA ALA A 296 -6.19 15.69 4.55
C ALA A 296 -7.72 15.51 4.42
N ALA A 297 -8.17 14.28 4.15
CA ALA A 297 -9.59 13.90 4.16
C ALA A 297 -10.15 13.63 5.58
N GLY A 298 -9.31 13.70 6.63
CA GLY A 298 -9.73 13.53 8.01
C GLY A 298 -9.71 12.07 8.51
N HIS A 299 -9.13 11.14 7.75
CA HIS A 299 -9.01 9.74 8.17
C HIS A 299 -7.95 9.57 9.26
N GLY A 300 -8.23 8.70 10.23
CA GLY A 300 -7.25 8.26 11.21
C GLY A 300 -6.18 7.40 10.54
N VAL A 301 -4.91 7.75 10.73
CA VAL A 301 -3.77 7.04 10.15
C VAL A 301 -2.88 6.51 11.27
N ASP A 302 -2.74 5.19 11.35
CA ASP A 302 -1.91 4.54 12.35
C ASP A 302 -0.43 4.89 12.20
N ALA A 303 0.31 4.83 13.30
CA ALA A 303 1.73 5.21 13.36
C ALA A 303 2.60 4.50 12.31
N GLN A 304 2.25 3.27 11.93
CA GLN A 304 2.98 2.50 10.92
C GLN A 304 2.87 3.08 9.49
N PHE A 305 1.82 3.86 9.21
CA PHE A 305 1.57 4.49 7.91
C PHE A 305 1.98 5.97 7.86
N LEU A 306 2.40 6.55 9.00
CA LEU A 306 2.79 7.96 9.07
C LEU A 306 4.15 8.24 8.41
N ILE A 307 5.00 7.23 8.28
CA ILE A 307 6.31 7.35 7.66
C ILE A 307 6.16 7.06 6.16
N PRO A 308 6.43 8.03 5.27
CA PRO A 308 6.44 7.76 3.83
C PRO A 308 7.44 6.67 3.48
N VAL A 309 7.04 5.75 2.59
CA VAL A 309 7.88 4.63 2.17
C VAL A 309 8.31 4.85 0.73
N SER A 310 9.63 4.83 0.47
CA SER A 310 10.16 4.83 -0.90
C SER A 310 9.56 3.67 -1.68
N VAL A 311 9.03 3.94 -2.88
CA VAL A 311 8.45 2.92 -3.75
C VAL A 311 9.50 1.87 -4.11
N ASP A 312 10.72 2.28 -4.43
CA ASP A 312 11.79 1.35 -4.77
C ASP A 312 12.10 0.37 -3.61
N ASP A 313 12.25 0.89 -2.39
CA ASP A 313 12.42 0.08 -1.18
C ASP A 313 11.23 -0.87 -0.98
N PHE A 314 10.01 -0.35 -1.11
CA PHE A 314 8.78 -1.12 -0.94
C PHE A 314 8.70 -2.27 -1.94
N MET A 315 9.12 -2.03 -3.18
CA MET A 315 9.08 -3.01 -4.26
C MET A 315 10.17 -4.08 -4.11
N GLN A 316 11.32 -3.75 -3.53
CA GLN A 316 12.41 -4.70 -3.29
C GLN A 316 12.21 -5.55 -2.02
N ARG A 317 11.50 -5.03 -1.00
CA ARG A 317 11.24 -5.78 0.25
C ARG A 317 10.34 -7.00 0.00
N PRO A 318 10.64 -8.16 0.62
CA PRO A 318 9.68 -9.25 0.68
C PRO A 318 8.53 -8.87 1.60
N HIS A 319 7.28 -9.11 1.17
CA HIS A 319 6.09 -8.91 2.00
C HIS A 319 5.45 -10.27 2.27
N SER A 320 5.53 -10.74 3.50
CA SER A 320 4.89 -12.00 3.91
C SER A 320 3.46 -11.75 4.39
N ASN A 321 2.57 -12.74 4.20
CA ASN A 321 1.19 -12.67 4.69
C ASN A 321 1.13 -12.55 6.23
N ASP A 322 2.06 -13.20 6.93
CA ASP A 322 2.04 -13.26 8.40
C ASP A 322 2.14 -11.90 9.07
N GLU A 323 2.82 -10.92 8.46
CA GLU A 323 2.92 -9.57 9.01
C GLU A 323 1.63 -8.75 8.85
N LEU A 324 0.81 -9.05 7.84
CA LEU A 324 -0.45 -8.35 7.58
C LEU A 324 -1.59 -8.94 8.42
N PHE A 325 -1.66 -10.27 8.56
CA PHE A 325 -2.74 -10.96 9.27
C PHE A 325 -2.54 -11.10 10.78
N ASN A 326 -1.30 -11.18 11.29
CA ASN A 326 -1.07 -11.11 12.75
C ASN A 326 -1.39 -9.72 13.33
N ARG A 327 -1.62 -8.71 12.49
CA ARG A 327 -1.94 -7.33 12.88
C ARG A 327 -3.43 -7.00 12.85
N GLN A 328 -4.29 -7.89 12.35
CA GLN A 328 -5.75 -7.69 12.36
C GLN A 328 -6.35 -8.04 13.73
N THR A 329 -6.14 -7.14 14.69
CA THR A 329 -7.06 -7.00 15.84
C THR A 329 -7.54 -5.56 15.98
N LEU A 330 -7.86 -4.87 14.88
CA LEU A 330 -8.54 -3.57 14.95
C LEU A 330 -9.55 -3.40 13.81
N GLN A 331 -10.83 -3.57 14.19
CA GLN A 331 -12.03 -2.87 13.73
C GLN A 331 -12.12 -2.47 12.25
N SER A 332 -12.71 -3.37 11.45
CA SER A 332 -13.51 -2.97 10.30
C SER A 332 -14.69 -2.11 10.79
N PHE A 333 -14.70 -0.82 10.46
CA PHE A 333 -15.83 0.04 10.80
C PHE A 333 -16.99 -0.14 9.83
N SER A 334 -18.14 -0.31 10.45
CA SER A 334 -19.48 -0.39 9.86
C SER A 334 -20.04 1.01 9.56
N VAL A 335 -21.01 1.00 8.65
CA VAL A 335 -21.80 2.15 8.15
C VAL A 335 -22.48 2.91 9.29
N PRO A 336 -22.50 4.26 9.31
CA PRO A 336 -23.32 5.00 10.25
C PRO A 336 -24.80 4.89 9.88
N GLN A 337 -25.54 4.03 10.59
CA GLN A 337 -27.00 4.13 10.66
C GLN A 337 -27.38 5.07 11.80
N SER A 338 -28.06 6.16 11.44
CA SER A 338 -28.79 7.03 12.35
C SER A 338 -29.96 6.26 12.99
N GLN A 339 -29.98 6.10 14.32
CA GLN A 339 -31.22 6.18 15.11
C GLN A 339 -30.98 6.26 16.62
N ASP A 340 -31.88 7.03 17.23
CA ASP A 340 -32.07 7.43 18.61
C ASP A 340 -32.29 6.27 19.61
N GLY A 341 -31.95 6.47 20.89
CA GLY A 341 -32.66 5.84 22.02
C GLY A 341 -31.90 4.90 22.98
N SER A 342 -31.54 5.46 24.15
CA SER A 342 -31.72 4.90 25.52
C SER A 342 -31.09 3.55 25.98
N MET A 343 -29.92 3.68 26.63
CA MET A 343 -29.49 3.16 27.95
C MET A 343 -29.98 1.78 28.48
N LYS A 344 -29.01 0.87 28.78
CA LYS A 344 -28.84 0.23 30.11
C LYS A 344 -27.53 -0.58 30.24
N GLN A 345 -26.90 -0.44 31.41
CA GLN A 345 -25.63 -1.04 31.84
C GLN A 345 -25.73 -2.54 32.14
N MET A 346 -24.66 -3.31 31.84
CA MET A 346 -24.29 -4.50 32.61
C MET A 346 -22.78 -4.52 32.90
N LYS A 347 -22.48 -4.60 34.20
CA LYS A 347 -21.14 -4.73 34.77
C LYS A 347 -20.58 -6.14 34.50
N LYS A 348 -19.37 -6.25 33.96
CA LYS A 348 -18.48 -7.38 34.24
C LYS A 348 -17.04 -6.90 34.40
N ARG A 349 -16.44 -7.31 35.52
CA ARG A 349 -15.21 -6.78 36.10
C ARG A 349 -14.01 -7.61 35.61
N LYS A 350 -13.17 -6.97 34.79
CA LYS A 350 -11.69 -6.92 34.84
C LYS A 350 -10.87 -8.21 34.68
N LYS A 351 -10.14 -8.30 33.55
CA LYS A 351 -8.72 -8.71 33.50
C LYS A 351 -7.98 -7.62 32.71
N SER A 352 -6.95 -7.03 33.32
CA SER A 352 -6.37 -5.74 32.92
C SER A 352 -5.45 -5.83 31.71
N ASP A 353 -5.75 -5.05 30.68
CA ASP A 353 -4.83 -4.69 29.60
C ASP A 353 -4.20 -3.32 29.93
N SER A 354 -2.89 -3.19 29.79
CA SER A 354 -2.12 -2.01 30.23
C SER A 354 -1.51 -1.22 29.06
N ARG A 355 -2.32 -0.93 28.05
CA ARG A 355 -2.01 0.06 27.01
C ARG A 355 -3.18 1.03 26.93
N LEU A 356 -2.89 2.33 26.76
CA LEU A 356 -3.81 3.49 26.86
C LEU A 356 -3.89 4.17 28.24
N LYS A 357 -2.74 4.46 28.85
CA LYS A 357 -2.65 5.64 29.73
C LYS A 357 -1.89 6.74 28.99
N PRO A 358 -2.41 7.98 28.94
CA PRO A 358 -1.62 9.13 28.53
C PRO A 358 -0.30 9.12 29.29
N LEU A 359 0.81 9.38 28.58
CA LEU A 359 2.11 9.46 29.24
C LEU A 359 2.04 10.54 30.33
N PRO A 360 2.72 10.35 31.47
CA PRO A 360 2.83 11.40 32.48
C PRO A 360 3.30 12.71 31.83
N PRO A 361 2.76 13.88 32.21
CA PRO A 361 3.09 15.16 31.60
C PRO A 361 4.60 15.40 31.47
N SER A 362 5.37 15.02 32.49
CA SER A 362 6.84 15.10 32.49
C SER A 362 7.51 14.25 31.40
N LYS A 363 6.96 13.06 31.10
CA LYS A 363 7.46 12.16 30.06
C LYS A 363 7.07 12.64 28.67
N ARG A 364 5.85 13.16 28.50
CA ARG A 364 5.39 13.78 27.25
C ARG A 364 6.24 15.01 26.91
N LEU A 365 6.41 15.91 27.87
CA LEU A 365 7.24 17.12 27.74
C LEU A 365 8.70 16.78 27.38
N ARG A 366 9.26 15.71 27.97
CA ARG A 366 10.61 15.24 27.63
C ARG A 366 10.71 14.75 26.19
N LEU A 367 9.73 13.94 25.74
CA LEU A 367 9.73 13.42 24.36
C LEU A 367 9.52 14.54 23.34
N GLU A 368 8.67 15.51 23.66
CA GLU A 368 8.41 16.65 22.78
C GLU A 368 9.64 17.54 22.64
N ALA A 369 10.30 17.85 23.76
CA ALA A 369 11.56 18.60 23.73
C ALA A 369 12.67 17.84 22.97
N GLN A 370 12.68 16.50 23.02
CA GLN A 370 13.59 15.68 22.21
C GLN A 370 13.26 15.74 20.71
N ARG A 371 11.97 15.71 20.35
CA ARG A 371 11.52 15.85 18.95
C ARG A 371 11.94 17.20 18.39
N VAL A 372 11.61 18.29 19.08
CA VAL A 372 11.92 19.66 18.64
C VAL A 372 13.44 19.88 18.55
N LEU A 373 14.23 19.32 19.47
CA LEU A 373 15.68 19.35 19.34
C LEU A 373 16.16 18.67 18.05
N LYS A 374 15.64 17.47 17.75
CA LYS A 374 16.06 16.69 16.59
C LYS A 374 15.60 17.29 15.26
N GLU A 375 14.38 17.82 15.22
CA GLU A 375 13.77 18.27 13.97
C GLU A 375 14.04 19.74 13.66
N ARG A 376 14.08 20.62 14.67
CA ARG A 376 14.22 22.06 14.46
C ARG A 376 15.61 22.57 14.81
N VAL A 377 16.11 22.23 15.99
CA VAL A 377 17.41 22.78 16.44
C VAL A 377 18.57 22.18 15.64
N GLN A 378 18.53 20.87 15.35
CA GLN A 378 19.53 20.24 14.51
C GLN A 378 19.51 20.80 13.08
N GLU A 379 18.33 21.04 12.49
CA GLU A 379 18.18 21.67 11.17
C GLU A 379 18.80 23.08 11.14
N ILE A 380 18.54 23.91 12.17
CA ILE A 380 19.13 25.25 12.30
C ILE A 380 20.65 25.16 12.43
N ALA A 381 21.16 24.21 13.21
CA ALA A 381 22.58 24.01 13.41
C ALA A 381 23.27 23.56 12.12
N ASP A 382 22.68 22.60 11.39
CA ASP A 382 23.21 22.10 10.12
C ASP A 382 23.23 23.21 9.06
N LYS A 383 22.17 24.01 8.95
CA LYS A 383 22.10 25.16 8.05
C LYS A 383 23.16 26.22 8.35
N LYS A 384 23.55 26.36 9.62
CA LYS A 384 24.59 27.30 10.07
C LYS A 384 25.99 26.66 10.14
N GLY A 385 26.13 25.37 9.84
CA GLY A 385 27.40 24.64 9.96
C GLY A 385 27.90 24.49 11.41
N ILE A 386 27.01 24.58 12.39
CA ILE A 386 27.33 24.51 13.82
C ILE A 386 27.20 23.07 14.31
N LYS A 387 28.26 22.54 14.93
CA LYS A 387 28.18 21.23 15.60
C LYS A 387 27.68 21.39 17.03
N LEU A 388 26.45 20.97 17.31
CA LEU A 388 25.87 21.00 18.65
C LEU A 388 26.67 20.12 19.62
N ARG A 389 27.19 20.73 20.69
CA ARG A 389 27.82 20.04 21.82
C ARG A 389 27.20 20.54 23.12
N PHE A 390 26.32 19.73 23.72
CA PHE A 390 25.63 20.09 24.95
C PHE A 390 26.58 20.13 26.15
N CYS A 391 26.34 21.07 27.06
CA CYS A 391 27.05 21.15 28.33
C CYS A 391 26.57 20.07 29.30
N ASN A 392 27.37 19.78 30.32
CA ASN A 392 26.90 19.02 31.48
C ASN A 392 25.95 19.91 32.31
N PRO A 393 24.85 19.38 32.88
CA PRO A 393 23.94 20.12 33.76
C PRO A 393 24.63 20.99 34.81
N LYS A 394 25.65 20.45 35.50
CA LYS A 394 26.36 21.17 36.58
C LYS A 394 27.19 22.36 36.08
N ASP A 395 27.71 22.28 34.86
CA ASP A 395 28.56 23.32 34.26
C ASP A 395 27.72 24.46 33.66
N CYS A 396 26.46 24.18 33.33
CA CYS A 396 25.53 25.15 32.76
C CYS A 396 24.74 25.90 33.84
N GLU A 397 24.43 25.25 34.97
CA GLU A 397 23.69 25.84 36.09
C GLU A 397 24.37 27.05 36.76
N SER A 398 25.69 27.06 36.77
CA SER A 398 26.49 28.12 37.39
C SER A 398 26.65 29.38 36.53
N ASN A 399 26.27 29.33 35.24
CA ASN A 399 26.56 30.39 34.26
C ASN A 399 25.30 30.95 33.54
N HIS A 400 24.11 30.70 34.07
CA HIS A 400 22.83 30.95 33.41
C HIS A 400 22.58 32.38 32.89
N ASN A 401 23.20 33.39 33.51
CA ASN A 401 22.95 34.80 33.22
C ASN A 401 24.20 35.56 32.75
N THR A 402 25.32 34.87 32.50
CA THR A 402 26.59 35.53 32.20
C THR A 402 26.96 35.31 30.73
N MET A 403 27.14 36.40 29.99
CA MET A 403 27.63 36.48 28.60
C MET A 403 28.97 35.74 28.35
N ASN A 404 29.62 35.20 29.39
CA ASN A 404 30.91 34.51 29.35
C ASN A 404 30.82 32.97 29.41
N SER A 405 29.64 32.36 29.28
CA SER A 405 29.55 30.89 29.23
C SER A 405 30.09 30.34 27.90
N PRO A 406 30.80 29.18 27.89
CA PRO A 406 31.36 28.60 26.66
C PRO A 406 30.30 28.19 25.62
N CYS A 407 29.03 28.06 26.03
CA CYS A 407 27.90 27.81 25.13
C CYS A 407 27.16 29.08 24.69
N ALA A 408 27.49 30.27 25.22
CA ALA A 408 26.76 31.51 24.96
C ALA A 408 26.70 31.85 23.46
N HIS A 409 27.81 31.69 22.75
CA HIS A 409 27.89 31.97 21.32
C HIS A 409 26.97 31.04 20.52
N ILE A 410 27.06 29.72 20.76
CA ILE A 410 26.21 28.72 20.11
C ILE A 410 24.73 28.97 20.41
N LYS A 411 24.39 29.27 21.68
CA LYS A 411 23.01 29.61 22.09
C LYS A 411 22.46 30.79 21.30
N MET A 412 23.25 31.86 21.16
CA MET A 412 22.84 33.04 20.41
C MET A 412 22.67 32.72 18.91
N GLU A 413 23.59 31.95 18.33
CA GLU A 413 23.52 31.60 16.91
C GLU A 413 22.33 30.72 16.56
N ILE A 414 21.98 29.73 17.38
CA ILE A 414 20.84 28.84 17.09
C ILE A 414 19.49 29.39 17.59
N GLY A 415 19.50 30.54 18.28
CA GLY A 415 18.28 31.12 18.86
C GLY A 415 17.79 30.38 20.11
N TRP A 416 18.69 29.83 20.90
CA TRP A 416 18.34 29.08 22.11
C TRP A 416 17.73 29.99 23.19
N PRO A 417 16.65 29.56 23.88
CA PRO A 417 15.95 30.40 24.83
C PRO A 417 16.83 30.93 25.97
N GLN A 418 16.58 32.19 26.35
CA GLN A 418 17.20 32.79 27.54
C GLN A 418 16.70 32.08 28.81
N GLY A 419 17.60 31.87 29.78
CA GLY A 419 17.30 31.16 31.02
C GLY A 419 17.21 29.62 30.90
N VAL A 420 17.20 29.04 29.69
CA VAL A 420 17.20 27.58 29.51
C VAL A 420 18.65 27.06 29.47
N PRO A 421 19.03 26.04 30.28
CA PRO A 421 20.34 25.41 30.21
C PRO A 421 20.61 24.83 28.81
N PHE A 422 21.83 24.96 28.31
CA PHE A 422 22.24 24.37 27.05
C PHE A 422 22.69 22.91 27.25
N VAL A 423 21.73 22.07 27.64
CA VAL A 423 21.93 20.64 27.91
C VAL A 423 20.96 19.81 27.09
N HIS A 424 21.18 18.50 27.03
CA HIS A 424 20.30 17.60 26.31
C HIS A 424 18.87 17.63 26.93
N PRO A 425 17.79 17.56 26.14
CA PRO A 425 16.41 17.62 26.64
C PRO A 425 16.05 16.56 27.67
N HIS A 426 16.80 15.46 27.73
CA HIS A 426 16.67 14.47 28.78
C HIS A 426 16.94 15.06 30.18
N ASP A 427 17.90 15.99 30.27
CA ASP A 427 18.44 16.52 31.52
C ASP A 427 17.86 17.90 31.87
N LEU A 428 16.99 18.45 31.02
CA LEU A 428 16.29 19.72 31.29
C LEU A 428 15.20 19.56 32.36
N PRO A 429 15.10 20.48 33.33
CA PRO A 429 13.94 20.62 34.21
C PRO A 429 12.65 20.88 33.40
N ASN A 430 11.49 20.45 33.89
CA ASN A 430 10.21 20.61 33.15
C ASN A 430 9.93 22.08 32.80
N LYS A 431 10.14 23.01 33.73
CA LYS A 431 9.97 24.46 33.45
C LYS A 431 10.86 24.95 32.30
N ALA A 432 12.08 24.44 32.20
CA ALA A 432 13.01 24.77 31.13
C ALA A 432 12.64 24.11 29.79
N LYS A 433 12.02 22.92 29.82
CA LYS A 433 11.48 22.27 28.60
C LYS A 433 10.31 23.05 28.00
N ILE A 434 9.45 23.64 28.83
CA ILE A 434 8.34 24.49 28.35
C ILE A 434 8.91 25.72 27.63
N GLY A 435 9.83 26.46 28.27
CA GLY A 435 10.46 27.62 27.61
C GLY A 435 11.27 27.25 26.36
N PHE A 436 11.86 26.05 26.32
CA PHE A 436 12.48 25.49 25.12
C PHE A 436 11.45 25.29 23.99
N LEU A 437 10.32 24.63 24.29
CA LEU A 437 9.28 24.35 23.31
C LEU A 437 8.60 25.62 22.81
N GLU A 438 8.27 26.57 23.69
CA GLU A 438 7.67 27.86 23.29
C GLU A 438 8.52 28.66 22.31
N THR A 439 9.85 28.59 22.44
CA THR A 439 10.77 29.36 21.58
C THR A 439 10.82 28.80 20.16
N TYR A 440 10.80 27.48 20.00
CA TYR A 440 10.89 26.82 18.69
C TYR A 440 9.53 26.43 18.11
N GLU A 441 8.48 26.42 18.93
CA GLU A 441 7.08 26.22 18.59
C GLU A 441 6.21 27.27 19.32
N PRO A 442 6.10 28.49 18.76
CA PRO A 442 5.25 29.54 19.34
C PRO A 442 3.80 29.06 19.49
N GLY A 443 3.20 29.25 20.68
CA GLY A 443 1.84 28.78 21.02
C GLY A 443 1.76 27.34 21.54
N TRP A 444 2.91 26.68 21.78
CA TRP A 444 2.94 25.33 22.34
C TRP A 444 2.28 25.22 23.73
N SER A 445 2.53 26.18 24.61
CA SER A 445 1.90 26.23 25.94
C SER A 445 0.40 26.48 25.86
N GLU A 446 -0.07 27.45 25.07
CA GLU A 446 -1.50 27.77 24.93
C GLU A 446 -2.34 26.58 24.41
N THR A 447 -1.76 25.76 23.53
CA THR A 447 -2.41 24.56 22.99
C THR A 447 -2.40 23.36 23.95
N HIS A 448 -1.55 23.39 24.98
CA HIS A 448 -1.33 22.29 25.92
C HIS A 448 -1.59 22.69 27.40
N ASP A 449 -2.00 23.93 27.66
CA ASP A 449 -2.16 24.50 29.00
C ASP A 449 -3.31 23.82 29.77
N MET A 450 -4.44 23.55 29.10
CA MET A 450 -5.58 22.82 29.70
C MET A 450 -5.21 21.43 30.24
N GLU A 451 -4.13 20.82 29.75
CA GLU A 451 -3.67 19.48 30.13
C GLU A 451 -2.57 19.50 31.19
N LEU A 452 -1.82 20.61 31.30
CA LEU A 452 -0.72 20.79 32.25
C LEU A 452 -1.16 21.38 33.59
N SER A 453 -2.18 22.28 33.61
CA SER A 453 -2.65 22.95 34.84
C SER A 453 -3.35 22.01 35.84
N LEU A 454 -3.81 20.84 35.40
CA LEU A 454 -4.49 19.86 36.27
C LEU A 454 -3.55 19.10 37.23
N SER A 455 -2.24 19.39 37.21
CA SER A 455 -1.26 18.68 38.05
C SER A 455 -0.39 19.56 38.95
N GLU A 456 -0.34 20.90 38.76
CA GLU A 456 0.39 21.77 39.68
C GLU A 456 -0.31 21.92 41.05
N ALA A 457 -1.63 21.71 41.12
CA ALA A 457 -2.35 21.67 42.39
C ALA A 457 -2.01 20.45 43.27
N ALA A 458 -1.30 19.44 42.74
CA ALA A 458 -0.96 18.21 43.48
C ALA A 458 0.46 18.19 44.06
N GLN A 459 1.31 19.18 43.78
CA GLN A 459 2.69 19.25 44.30
C GLN A 459 2.94 20.41 45.28
N GLY A 460 1.93 21.26 45.52
CA GLY A 460 2.06 22.42 46.41
C GLY A 460 1.78 22.19 47.90
N ASN A 461 1.41 20.98 48.35
CA ASN A 461 0.91 20.78 49.72
C ASN A 461 1.62 19.66 50.52
N GLN A 462 2.95 19.62 50.47
CA GLN A 462 3.75 18.92 51.48
C GLN A 462 5.02 19.73 51.82
N HIS A 463 4.84 20.85 52.51
CA HIS A 463 5.77 21.33 53.52
C HIS A 463 5.03 22.26 54.48
N VAL A 464 5.41 22.22 55.76
CA VAL A 464 4.80 22.83 56.96
C VAL A 464 3.67 21.94 57.51
N THR A 465 3.87 21.14 58.56
CA THR A 465 4.56 21.34 59.85
C THR A 465 5.24 20.07 60.33
#